data_AF-A0A932D7T6-F1
#
_entry.id   AF-A0A932D7T6-F1
#
_cell.length_a   1.000
_cell.length_b   1.000
_cell.length_c   1.000
_cell.angle_alpha   90.00
_cell.angle_beta   90.00
_cell.angle_gamma   90.00
#
_symmetry.space_group_name_H-M   'P 1'
#
loop_
_entity.id
_entity.type
_entity.pdbx_description
1 polymer ?
#
loop_
_entity_poly.entity_id
_entity_poly.type
_entity_poly.pdbx_seq_one_letter_code
_entity_poly.pdbx_strand_id
1 'polypeptide(L)'
;MSESREKRMTVDELPRVSQKLRLTCQQCGKTDTYDVGSVFYSREGEGESAKDRYGFTNYFRCRGCASAAPWEIADYIKLTGLMLRAMVSRRFEGFYEGQTVLFDGTLTQTPAQGEDHLRRLIEQDPKNPFLHSRLANLFRGCGQTAWAAEWYTKTLKLDPGDLESRYHLFDCAAEAGDIPALLTHLPLLVRHLLAGRTTNKPELTRGIALAVADTLRNAPAQVRERFLGPAAPQPKTPAERFIVSVLQAEGDEDEIVEAATDGLLAGESELGWEDEATSETVESIEPAIDLIASLRAVVEPAELNLKKLGVAFLTDGQGHIRIEDRHVVSVSDGQKLARWPVASLEELWRGDRVPTADMNHYPPEYCLHLFFIEKQVLTLCDVVGDLSDQELEGVYGTLRRRPDCRSLGLAHDFLWQVAAVLLGKYVLSQAEFEAIFGQLARSTRHWRQRPISRNYVAYLRNTFGDDRE
;
A
#
# COMPACT_ATOMS: atom_id res chain seq x y z
N MET A 1 -15.35 22.15 17.40
CA MET A 1 -15.81 21.81 16.04
C MET A 1 -14.73 20.94 15.42
N SER A 2 -14.94 19.63 15.48
CA SER A 2 -14.03 18.63 14.92
C SER A 2 -14.26 18.62 13.42
N GLU A 3 -13.31 19.12 12.63
CA GLU A 3 -13.25 18.82 11.20
C GLU A 3 -13.09 17.29 11.08
N SER A 4 -14.20 16.59 10.85
CA SER A 4 -14.19 15.22 10.39
C SER A 4 -13.37 15.20 9.10
N ARG A 5 -12.19 14.55 9.12
CA ARG A 5 -11.43 14.29 7.90
C ARG A 5 -12.36 13.50 6.95
N GLU A 6 -12.92 14.17 5.96
CA GLU A 6 -13.72 13.55 4.91
C GLU A 6 -12.88 12.47 4.24
N LYS A 7 -13.22 11.20 4.47
CA LYS A 7 -12.56 10.08 3.82
C LYS A 7 -12.95 10.11 2.34
N ARG A 8 -12.02 10.55 1.49
CA ARG A 8 -12.19 10.46 0.03
C ARG A 8 -11.92 9.02 -0.39
N MET A 9 -12.92 8.39 -0.97
CA MET A 9 -12.82 7.06 -1.56
C MET A 9 -12.96 7.17 -3.08
N THR A 10 -12.27 6.31 -3.81
CA THR A 10 -12.51 6.17 -5.25
C THR A 10 -13.71 5.26 -5.49
N VAL A 11 -14.41 5.42 -6.62
CA VAL A 11 -15.57 4.57 -6.93
C VAL A 11 -15.16 3.10 -7.11
N ASP A 12 -13.91 2.86 -7.52
CA ASP A 12 -13.34 1.50 -7.69
C ASP A 12 -13.15 0.78 -6.35
N GLU A 13 -12.97 1.50 -5.24
CA GLU A 13 -12.89 0.93 -3.89
C GLU A 13 -14.25 0.48 -3.35
N LEU A 14 -15.34 0.79 -4.06
CA LEU A 14 -16.68 0.45 -3.63
C LEU A 14 -17.11 -0.89 -4.23
N PRO A 15 -17.81 -1.73 -3.45
CA PRO A 15 -18.37 -2.96 -3.95
C PRO A 15 -19.38 -2.69 -5.06
N ARG A 16 -19.34 -3.50 -6.12
CA ARG A 16 -20.33 -3.44 -7.19
C ARG A 16 -21.64 -4.05 -6.72
N VAL A 17 -22.56 -3.19 -6.32
CA VAL A 17 -23.93 -3.59 -5.96
C VAL A 17 -24.89 -3.32 -7.12
N SER A 18 -25.92 -4.16 -7.26
CA SER A 18 -27.04 -3.90 -8.17
C SER A 18 -28.26 -3.51 -7.34
N GLN A 19 -28.76 -2.30 -7.56
CA GLN A 19 -29.93 -1.79 -6.86
C GLN A 19 -30.88 -1.14 -7.86
N LYS A 20 -32.08 -1.69 -7.97
CA LYS A 20 -33.09 -1.14 -8.89
C LYS A 20 -33.88 -0.04 -8.19
N LEU A 21 -33.85 1.20 -8.66
CA LEU A 21 -34.64 2.31 -8.11
C LEU A 21 -35.46 2.96 -9.22
N ARG A 22 -36.69 3.36 -8.90
CA ARG A 22 -37.50 4.16 -9.83
C ARG A 22 -37.09 5.62 -9.72
N LEU A 23 -36.72 6.20 -10.86
CA LEU A 23 -36.28 7.59 -10.95
C LEU A 23 -37.09 8.32 -12.02
N THR A 24 -37.38 9.59 -11.76
CA THR A 24 -37.99 10.52 -12.72
C THR A 24 -36.92 11.42 -13.31
N CYS A 25 -36.81 11.41 -14.64
CA CYS A 25 -35.92 12.32 -15.36
C CYS A 25 -36.51 13.74 -15.33
N GLN A 26 -35.82 14.69 -14.70
CA GLN A 26 -36.31 16.08 -14.59
C GLN A 26 -36.35 16.82 -15.94
N GLN A 27 -35.70 16.29 -16.99
CA GLN A 27 -35.69 16.93 -18.29
C GLN A 27 -36.91 16.58 -19.16
N CYS A 28 -37.43 15.36 -19.10
CA CYS A 28 -38.58 14.95 -19.92
C CYS A 28 -39.78 14.42 -19.11
N GLY A 29 -39.68 14.34 -17.79
CA GLY A 29 -40.73 13.85 -16.89
C GLY A 29 -40.95 12.33 -16.94
N LYS A 30 -40.21 11.58 -17.76
CA LYS A 30 -40.36 10.12 -17.84
C LYS A 30 -39.80 9.45 -16.57
N THR A 31 -40.62 8.59 -15.97
CA THR A 31 -40.25 7.73 -14.84
C THR A 31 -39.97 6.32 -15.32
N ASP A 32 -38.84 5.74 -14.90
CA ASP A 32 -38.47 4.35 -15.21
C ASP A 32 -37.62 3.76 -14.07
N THR A 33 -37.36 2.45 -14.12
CA THR A 33 -36.51 1.74 -13.18
C THR A 33 -35.09 1.63 -13.71
N TYR A 34 -34.13 2.11 -12.93
CA TYR A 34 -32.70 2.10 -13.26
C TYR A 34 -31.93 1.25 -12.27
N ASP A 35 -30.83 0.67 -12.72
CA ASP A 35 -29.82 0.13 -11.81
C ASP A 35 -28.92 1.27 -11.37
N VAL A 36 -28.98 1.63 -10.09
CA VAL A 36 -28.31 2.83 -9.58
C VAL A 36 -26.96 2.55 -8.94
N GLY A 37 -26.60 1.28 -8.76
CA GLY A 37 -25.39 0.93 -8.03
C GLY A 37 -25.53 1.30 -6.56
N SER A 38 -24.44 1.73 -5.93
CA SER A 38 -24.45 2.27 -4.58
C SER A 38 -25.09 3.66 -4.56
N VAL A 39 -25.84 3.94 -3.49
CA VAL A 39 -26.52 5.23 -3.30
C VAL A 39 -25.73 6.05 -2.29
N PHE A 40 -25.31 7.25 -2.71
CA PHE A 40 -24.76 8.26 -1.82
C PHE A 40 -25.85 9.21 -1.37
N TYR A 41 -25.86 9.56 -0.09
CA TYR A 41 -26.79 10.51 0.50
C TYR A 41 -26.02 11.59 1.24
N SER A 42 -26.41 12.84 1.01
CA SER A 42 -25.96 13.96 1.84
C SER A 42 -27.09 14.94 2.03
N ARG A 43 -27.03 15.71 3.12
CA ARG A 43 -27.98 16.76 3.42
C ARG A 43 -27.29 18.11 3.34
N GLU A 44 -27.81 18.99 2.50
CA GLU A 44 -27.26 20.34 2.30
C GLU A 44 -28.12 21.36 3.06
N GLY A 45 -27.52 22.08 4.01
CA GLY A 45 -28.19 23.07 4.86
C GLY A 45 -28.66 22.52 6.21
N GLU A 46 -29.25 23.39 7.03
CA GLU A 46 -29.73 23.06 8.39
C GLU A 46 -31.26 23.22 8.51
N GLY A 47 -31.85 22.46 9.43
CA GLY A 47 -33.29 22.52 9.75
C GLY A 47 -34.22 22.02 8.64
N GLU A 48 -35.44 22.54 8.62
CA GLU A 48 -36.49 22.14 7.66
C GLU A 48 -36.19 22.54 6.20
N SER A 49 -35.23 23.44 6.00
CA SER A 49 -34.80 23.91 4.67
C SER A 49 -33.74 23.02 4.02
N ALA A 50 -33.22 22.04 4.76
CA ALA A 50 -32.13 21.19 4.30
C ALA A 50 -32.56 20.30 3.13
N LYS A 51 -31.80 20.32 2.04
CA LYS A 51 -32.10 19.57 0.82
C LYS A 51 -31.35 18.25 0.80
N ASP A 52 -32.09 17.18 0.58
CA ASP A 52 -31.50 15.86 0.36
C ASP A 52 -30.88 15.79 -1.03
N ARG A 53 -29.62 15.36 -1.09
CA ARG A 53 -28.90 15.08 -2.33
C ARG A 53 -28.57 13.59 -2.40
N TYR A 54 -28.80 13.03 -3.57
CA TYR A 54 -28.53 11.64 -3.87
C TYR A 54 -27.49 11.53 -4.99
N GLY A 55 -26.58 10.58 -4.88
CA GLY A 55 -25.62 10.19 -5.91
C GLY A 55 -25.70 8.69 -6.19
N PHE A 56 -25.32 8.28 -7.39
CA PHE A 56 -25.44 6.91 -7.88
C PHE A 56 -24.13 6.49 -8.56
N THR A 57 -23.69 5.24 -8.38
CA THR A 57 -22.40 4.78 -8.93
C THR A 57 -22.52 4.11 -10.29
N ASN A 58 -23.69 3.56 -10.65
CA ASN A 58 -23.87 2.91 -11.96
C ASN A 58 -24.18 3.93 -13.06
N TYR A 59 -23.68 3.64 -14.26
CA TYR A 59 -23.93 4.45 -15.44
C TYR A 59 -25.34 4.22 -16.00
N PHE A 60 -26.11 5.29 -16.17
CA PHE A 60 -27.37 5.27 -16.92
C PHE A 60 -27.75 6.66 -17.44
N ARG A 61 -28.52 6.66 -18.53
CA ARG A 61 -29.15 7.85 -19.13
C ARG A 61 -30.66 7.64 -19.25
N CYS A 62 -31.41 8.72 -19.37
CA CYS A 62 -32.86 8.66 -19.53
C CYS A 62 -33.26 7.82 -20.75
N ARG A 63 -34.07 6.78 -20.54
CA ARG A 63 -34.63 5.94 -21.63
C ARG A 63 -35.65 6.67 -22.53
N GLY A 64 -35.96 7.93 -22.25
CA GLY A 64 -36.87 8.76 -23.05
C GLY A 64 -36.13 9.76 -23.94
N CYS A 65 -35.17 10.50 -23.36
CA CYS A 65 -34.49 11.61 -24.03
C CYS A 65 -32.97 11.50 -24.03
N ALA A 66 -32.40 10.38 -23.56
CA ALA A 66 -30.96 10.13 -23.46
C ALA A 66 -30.16 11.13 -22.61
N SER A 67 -30.82 12.00 -21.85
CA SER A 67 -30.13 12.95 -20.98
C SER A 67 -29.50 12.27 -19.76
N ALA A 68 -28.46 12.91 -19.23
CA ALA A 68 -27.90 12.59 -17.91
C ALA A 68 -28.69 13.23 -16.76
N ALA A 69 -29.87 13.81 -17.04
CA ALA A 69 -30.57 14.84 -16.27
C ALA A 69 -30.49 14.72 -14.73
N PRO A 70 -30.70 15.80 -13.98
CA PRO A 70 -31.03 15.63 -12.57
C PRO A 70 -32.19 14.63 -12.43
N TRP A 71 -32.04 13.71 -11.48
CA TRP A 71 -32.94 12.60 -11.20
C TRP A 71 -33.66 12.86 -9.89
N GLU A 72 -34.97 12.67 -9.92
CA GLU A 72 -35.79 12.65 -8.71
C GLU A 72 -36.13 11.22 -8.33
N ILE A 73 -36.14 10.94 -7.03
CA ILE A 73 -36.54 9.65 -6.49
C ILE A 73 -38.05 9.50 -6.64
N ALA A 74 -38.50 8.50 -7.41
CA ALA A 74 -39.93 8.21 -7.58
C ALA A 74 -40.44 7.15 -6.59
N ASP A 75 -39.55 6.43 -5.92
CA ASP A 75 -39.86 5.35 -4.98
C ASP A 75 -39.14 5.57 -3.63
N TYR A 76 -39.69 6.49 -2.84
CA TYR A 76 -39.16 6.84 -1.51
C TYR A 76 -39.28 5.70 -0.50
N ILE A 77 -40.25 4.80 -0.66
CA ILE A 77 -40.42 3.63 0.20
C ILE A 77 -39.20 2.71 0.04
N LYS A 78 -38.82 2.42 -1.20
CA LYS A 78 -37.64 1.61 -1.48
C LYS A 78 -36.36 2.27 -1.00
N LEU A 79 -36.20 3.57 -1.24
CA LEU A 79 -35.04 4.33 -0.75
C LEU A 79 -34.90 4.25 0.77
N THR A 80 -36.00 4.47 1.50
CA THR A 80 -36.05 4.38 2.97
C THR A 80 -35.69 2.98 3.44
N GLY A 81 -36.18 1.94 2.75
CA GLY A 81 -35.81 0.55 3.03
C GLY A 81 -34.31 0.26 2.86
N LEU A 82 -33.67 0.82 1.83
CA LEU A 82 -32.23 0.71 1.62
C LEU A 82 -31.44 1.40 2.74
N MET A 83 -31.85 2.60 3.14
CA MET A 83 -31.25 3.35 4.24
C MET A 83 -31.36 2.60 5.57
N LEU A 84 -32.54 2.07 5.91
CA LEU A 84 -32.75 1.25 7.11
C LEU A 84 -31.90 -0.02 7.09
N ARG A 85 -31.78 -0.66 5.92
CA ARG A 85 -30.93 -1.85 5.77
C ARG A 85 -29.47 -1.52 6.05
N ALA A 86 -28.96 -0.38 5.57
CA ALA A 86 -27.59 0.06 5.84
C ALA A 86 -27.35 0.34 7.33
N MET A 87 -28.34 0.86 8.05
CA MET A 87 -28.23 1.11 9.50
C MET A 87 -28.18 -0.17 10.33
N VAL A 88 -28.88 -1.22 9.91
CA VAL A 88 -29.03 -2.46 10.71
C VAL A 88 -28.05 -3.56 10.28
N SER A 89 -27.62 -3.57 9.02
CA SER A 89 -26.74 -4.60 8.47
C SER A 89 -25.33 -4.06 8.23
N ARG A 90 -24.37 -4.43 9.09
CA ARG A 90 -22.94 -4.15 8.88
C ARG A 90 -22.36 -4.73 7.58
N ARG A 91 -23.06 -5.68 6.95
CA ARG A 91 -22.68 -6.29 5.66
C ARG A 91 -23.30 -5.63 4.42
N PHE A 92 -24.18 -4.63 4.60
CA PHE A 92 -24.86 -4.03 3.46
C PHE A 92 -24.12 -2.78 3.00
N GLU A 93 -23.46 -2.88 1.85
CA GLU A 93 -22.56 -1.88 1.31
C GLU A 93 -23.17 -1.15 0.09
N GLY A 94 -24.49 -0.91 0.13
CA GLY A 94 -25.22 -0.26 -0.97
C GLY A 94 -25.64 1.18 -0.72
N PHE A 95 -25.36 1.72 0.47
CA PHE A 95 -25.82 3.06 0.85
C PHE A 95 -24.78 3.74 1.73
N TYR A 96 -24.40 4.96 1.37
CA TYR A 96 -23.30 5.69 1.98
C TYR A 96 -23.67 7.13 2.27
N GLU A 97 -23.17 7.69 3.36
CA GLU A 97 -23.19 9.12 3.59
C GLU A 97 -22.04 9.78 2.81
N GLY A 98 -22.34 10.76 1.97
CA GLY A 98 -21.34 11.47 1.17
C GLY A 98 -21.87 11.99 -0.16
N GLN A 99 -20.94 12.46 -0.99
CA GLN A 99 -21.21 13.00 -2.32
C GLN A 99 -20.22 12.43 -3.33
N THR A 100 -20.70 12.22 -4.54
CA THR A 100 -19.86 11.89 -5.70
C THR A 100 -19.33 13.18 -6.33
N VAL A 101 -18.01 13.31 -6.36
CA VAL A 101 -17.31 14.52 -6.78
C VAL A 101 -16.24 14.17 -7.80
N LEU A 102 -16.12 14.96 -8.88
CA LEU A 102 -15.05 14.83 -9.85
C LEU A 102 -13.74 15.46 -9.36
N PHE A 103 -12.66 15.26 -10.12
CA PHE A 103 -11.32 15.75 -9.79
C PHE A 103 -11.23 17.27 -9.58
N ASP A 104 -12.16 18.04 -10.16
CA ASP A 104 -12.23 19.50 -10.09
C ASP A 104 -13.22 20.03 -9.05
N GLY A 105 -13.80 19.14 -8.23
CA GLY A 105 -14.80 19.51 -7.23
C GLY A 105 -16.24 19.53 -7.75
N THR A 106 -16.47 19.20 -9.03
CA THR A 106 -17.82 19.17 -9.59
C THR A 106 -18.63 18.04 -8.97
N LEU A 107 -19.76 18.40 -8.35
CA LEU A 107 -20.73 17.43 -7.84
C LEU A 107 -21.50 16.81 -8.99
N THR A 108 -21.60 15.48 -8.98
CA THR A 108 -22.39 14.73 -9.95
C THR A 108 -23.35 13.82 -9.22
N GLN A 109 -24.56 13.66 -9.75
CA GLN A 109 -25.51 12.67 -9.25
C GLN A 109 -25.33 11.31 -9.93
N THR A 110 -24.83 11.27 -11.17
CA THR A 110 -24.56 10.02 -11.90
C THR A 110 -23.26 10.13 -12.70
N PRO A 111 -22.66 8.97 -13.08
CA PRO A 111 -21.55 8.96 -14.01
C PRO A 111 -21.89 9.58 -15.36
N ALA A 112 -23.15 9.53 -15.81
CA ALA A 112 -23.56 10.20 -17.05
C ALA A 112 -23.44 11.73 -16.97
N GLN A 113 -23.69 12.34 -15.81
CA GLN A 113 -23.47 13.78 -15.61
C GLN A 113 -21.97 14.09 -15.60
N GLY A 114 -21.17 13.20 -15.00
CA GLY A 114 -19.72 13.30 -15.04
C GLY A 114 -19.18 13.22 -16.47
N GLU A 115 -19.73 12.34 -17.31
CA GLU A 115 -19.38 12.24 -18.72
C GLU A 115 -19.70 13.55 -19.46
N ASP A 116 -20.92 14.09 -19.32
CA ASP A 116 -21.32 15.34 -19.99
C ASP A 116 -20.45 16.53 -19.55
N HIS A 117 -20.00 16.55 -18.29
CA HIS A 117 -19.05 17.54 -17.80
C HIS A 117 -17.65 17.38 -18.42
N LEU A 118 -17.09 16.17 -18.35
CA LEU A 118 -15.76 15.87 -18.88
C LEU A 118 -15.69 16.07 -20.40
N ARG A 119 -16.75 15.71 -21.15
CA ARG A 119 -16.82 15.96 -22.59
C ARG A 119 -16.79 17.45 -22.92
N ARG A 120 -17.48 18.31 -22.16
CA ARG A 120 -17.40 19.77 -22.33
C ARG A 120 -16.01 20.31 -22.05
N LEU A 121 -15.32 19.79 -21.04
CA LEU A 121 -13.92 20.15 -20.77
C LEU A 121 -13.00 19.70 -21.92
N ILE A 122 -13.19 18.48 -22.44
CA ILE A 122 -12.43 17.96 -23.59
C ILE A 122 -12.71 18.76 -24.86
N GLU A 123 -13.94 19.23 -25.09
CA GLU A 123 -14.26 20.11 -26.22
C GLU A 123 -13.49 21.44 -26.15
N GLN A 124 -13.26 21.95 -24.94
CA GLN A 124 -12.49 23.18 -24.71
C GLN A 124 -10.98 22.96 -24.87
N ASP A 125 -10.47 21.79 -24.46
CA ASP A 125 -9.05 21.42 -24.59
C ASP A 125 -8.88 19.97 -25.11
N PRO A 126 -9.05 19.73 -26.42
CA PRO A 126 -9.11 18.38 -26.98
C PRO A 126 -7.79 17.60 -26.89
N LYS A 127 -6.67 18.30 -26.72
CA LYS A 127 -5.32 17.71 -26.67
C LYS A 127 -4.82 17.46 -25.26
N ASN A 128 -5.69 17.62 -24.26
CA ASN A 128 -5.32 17.43 -22.85
C ASN A 128 -5.40 15.95 -22.44
N PRO A 129 -4.30 15.20 -22.35
CA PRO A 129 -4.33 13.78 -22.00
C PRO A 129 -4.98 13.53 -20.63
N PHE A 130 -4.83 14.46 -19.68
CA PHE A 130 -5.41 14.33 -18.35
C PHE A 130 -6.94 14.31 -18.38
N LEU A 131 -7.59 15.11 -19.23
CA LEU A 131 -9.05 15.08 -19.33
C LEU A 131 -9.56 13.76 -19.95
N HIS A 132 -8.82 13.20 -20.91
CA HIS A 132 -9.14 11.90 -21.50
C HIS A 132 -8.98 10.78 -20.46
N SER A 133 -7.93 10.81 -19.63
CA SER A 133 -7.75 9.83 -18.56
C SER A 133 -8.80 9.96 -17.45
N ARG A 134 -9.24 11.18 -17.11
CA ARG A 134 -10.35 11.37 -16.16
C ARG A 134 -11.66 10.78 -16.66
N LEU A 135 -11.94 10.87 -17.95
CA LEU A 135 -13.11 10.24 -18.56
C LEU A 135 -12.98 8.71 -18.59
N ALA A 136 -11.78 8.19 -18.88
CA ALA A 136 -11.49 6.77 -18.78
C ALA A 136 -11.70 6.23 -17.34
N ASN A 137 -11.18 6.92 -16.32
CA ASN A 137 -11.35 6.57 -14.92
C ASN A 137 -12.83 6.59 -14.51
N LEU A 138 -13.61 7.56 -14.99
CA LEU A 138 -15.05 7.60 -14.73
C LEU A 138 -15.76 6.37 -15.28
N PHE A 139 -15.45 5.97 -16.53
CA PHE A 139 -16.02 4.77 -17.12
C PHE A 139 -15.57 3.48 -16.41
N ARG A 140 -14.31 3.39 -16.02
CA ARG A 140 -13.79 2.27 -15.22
C ARG A 140 -14.55 2.14 -13.89
N GLY A 141 -14.68 3.25 -13.15
CA GLY A 141 -15.36 3.30 -11.85
C GLY A 141 -16.82 2.87 -11.87
N CYS A 142 -17.52 3.04 -13.00
CA CYS A 142 -18.89 2.56 -13.16
C CYS A 142 -19.01 1.22 -13.92
N GLY A 143 -17.89 0.49 -14.05
CA GLY A 143 -17.83 -0.84 -14.65
C GLY A 143 -17.93 -0.89 -16.17
N GLN A 144 -17.81 0.26 -16.86
CA GLN A 144 -17.83 0.34 -18.32
C GLN A 144 -16.42 0.13 -18.91
N THR A 145 -15.83 -1.04 -18.65
CA THR A 145 -14.44 -1.38 -18.99
C THR A 145 -14.09 -1.15 -20.47
N ALA A 146 -14.98 -1.52 -21.40
CA ALA A 146 -14.76 -1.32 -22.83
C ALA A 146 -14.65 0.18 -23.21
N TRP A 147 -15.50 1.02 -22.62
CA TRP A 147 -15.43 2.47 -22.84
C TRP A 147 -14.18 3.08 -22.18
N ALA A 148 -13.83 2.60 -20.97
CA ALA A 148 -12.61 3.01 -20.30
C ALA A 148 -11.37 2.74 -21.17
N ALA A 149 -11.26 1.53 -21.74
CA ALA A 149 -10.15 1.15 -22.62
C ALA A 149 -10.05 2.02 -23.88
N GLU A 150 -11.17 2.39 -24.50
CA GLU A 150 -11.17 3.33 -25.64
C GLU A 150 -10.58 4.69 -25.24
N TRP A 151 -10.94 5.21 -24.06
CA TRP A 151 -10.47 6.50 -23.60
C TRP A 151 -9.02 6.47 -23.09
N TYR A 152 -8.57 5.41 -22.41
CA TYR A 152 -7.14 5.24 -22.11
C TYR A 152 -6.29 5.17 -23.38
N THR A 153 -6.80 4.50 -24.42
CA THR A 153 -6.13 4.47 -25.73
C THR A 153 -6.02 5.88 -26.32
N LYS A 154 -7.03 6.74 -26.16
CA LYS A 154 -6.96 8.15 -26.57
C LYS A 154 -5.94 8.93 -25.73
N THR A 155 -5.89 8.71 -24.41
CA THR A 155 -4.87 9.29 -23.55
C THR A 155 -3.47 8.94 -24.05
N LEU A 156 -3.18 7.66 -24.29
CA LEU A 156 -1.87 7.21 -24.73
C LEU A 156 -1.48 7.67 -26.15
N LYS A 157 -2.44 8.06 -26.99
CA LYS A 157 -2.16 8.74 -28.26
C LYS A 157 -1.67 10.17 -28.06
N LEU A 158 -2.12 10.84 -27.00
CA LEU A 158 -1.74 12.21 -26.66
C LEU A 158 -0.48 12.25 -25.78
N ASP A 159 -0.40 11.37 -24.79
CA ASP A 159 0.75 11.16 -23.93
C ASP A 159 1.10 9.66 -23.85
N PRO A 160 2.01 9.19 -24.71
CA PRO A 160 2.49 7.82 -24.67
C PRO A 160 3.16 7.45 -23.34
N GLY A 161 3.61 8.43 -22.55
CA GLY A 161 4.32 8.29 -21.29
C GLY A 161 3.45 7.96 -20.08
N ASP A 162 2.14 8.17 -20.16
CA ASP A 162 1.21 8.05 -19.04
C ASP A 162 1.15 6.60 -18.51
N LEU A 163 1.77 6.37 -17.35
CA LEU A 163 1.91 5.04 -16.75
C LEU A 163 0.56 4.50 -16.28
N GLU A 164 -0.29 5.34 -15.69
CA GLU A 164 -1.60 4.95 -15.17
C GLU A 164 -2.51 4.43 -16.30
N SER A 165 -2.63 5.17 -17.42
CA SER A 165 -3.44 4.72 -18.56
C SER A 165 -2.90 3.45 -19.19
N ARG A 166 -1.57 3.28 -19.21
CA ARG A 166 -0.94 2.04 -19.71
C ARG A 166 -1.24 0.85 -18.80
N TYR A 167 -1.16 1.06 -17.48
CA TYR A 167 -1.56 0.06 -16.49
C TYR A 167 -3.02 -0.31 -16.64
N HIS A 168 -3.93 0.65 -16.75
CA HIS A 168 -5.36 0.34 -16.84
C HIS A 168 -5.75 -0.41 -18.13
N LEU A 169 -5.05 -0.21 -19.26
CA LEU A 169 -5.26 -1.05 -20.44
C LEU A 169 -4.81 -2.50 -20.23
N PHE A 170 -3.68 -2.67 -19.55
CA PHE A 170 -3.18 -3.99 -19.16
C PHE A 170 -4.16 -4.69 -18.19
N ASP A 171 -4.59 -3.97 -17.15
CA ASP A 171 -5.50 -4.44 -16.11
C ASP A 171 -6.88 -4.82 -16.69
N CYS A 172 -7.45 -3.97 -17.54
CA CYS A 172 -8.69 -4.28 -18.26
C CYS A 172 -8.58 -5.57 -19.10
N ALA A 173 -7.42 -5.81 -19.73
CA ALA A 173 -7.19 -7.02 -20.52
C ALA A 173 -7.02 -8.26 -19.63
N ALA A 174 -6.35 -8.12 -18.49
CA ALA A 174 -6.17 -9.17 -17.50
C ALA A 174 -7.52 -9.57 -16.88
N GLU A 175 -8.31 -8.62 -16.38
CA GLU A 175 -9.64 -8.86 -15.79
C GLU A 175 -10.61 -9.52 -16.78
N ALA A 176 -10.57 -9.10 -18.05
CA ALA A 176 -11.42 -9.65 -19.10
C ALA A 176 -10.97 -11.03 -19.61
N GLY A 177 -9.76 -11.47 -19.25
CA GLY A 177 -9.13 -12.66 -19.84
C GLY A 177 -8.88 -12.51 -21.36
N ASP A 178 -8.78 -11.27 -21.87
CA ASP A 178 -8.49 -11.00 -23.28
C ASP A 178 -6.99 -11.21 -23.53
N ILE A 179 -6.62 -12.45 -23.81
CA ILE A 179 -5.22 -12.85 -24.03
C ILE A 179 -4.55 -12.04 -25.15
N PRO A 180 -5.18 -11.81 -26.34
CA PRO A 180 -4.60 -10.94 -27.36
C PRO A 180 -4.28 -9.51 -26.88
N ALA A 181 -5.20 -8.88 -26.15
CA ALA A 181 -4.98 -7.53 -25.61
C ALA A 181 -3.90 -7.55 -24.52
N LEU A 182 -3.92 -8.55 -23.64
CA LEU A 182 -2.93 -8.72 -22.57
C LEU A 182 -1.52 -8.86 -23.15
N LEU A 183 -1.33 -9.72 -24.16
CA LEU A 183 -0.06 -9.89 -24.87
C LEU A 183 0.41 -8.64 -25.61
N THR A 184 -0.50 -7.72 -25.92
CA THR A 184 -0.18 -6.43 -26.52
C THR A 184 0.28 -5.42 -25.46
N HIS A 185 -0.40 -5.35 -24.32
CA HIS A 185 -0.19 -4.31 -23.31
C HIS A 185 0.90 -4.66 -22.30
N LEU A 186 1.05 -5.92 -21.91
CA LEU A 186 2.00 -6.38 -20.90
C LEU A 186 3.46 -5.99 -21.23
N PRO A 187 4.02 -6.29 -22.43
CA PRO A 187 5.40 -5.91 -22.76
C PRO A 187 5.62 -4.39 -22.78
N LEU A 188 4.60 -3.63 -23.15
CA LEU A 188 4.69 -2.16 -23.18
C LEU A 188 4.72 -1.57 -21.77
N LEU A 189 3.93 -2.14 -20.85
CA LEU A 189 3.90 -1.71 -19.46
C LEU A 189 5.21 -2.05 -18.75
N VAL A 190 5.69 -3.29 -18.89
CA VAL A 190 7.02 -3.72 -18.39
C VAL A 190 8.10 -2.79 -18.92
N ARG A 191 8.12 -2.51 -20.23
CA ARG A 191 9.08 -1.57 -20.84
C ARG A 191 9.04 -0.18 -20.20
N HIS A 192 7.85 0.33 -19.85
CA HIS A 192 7.70 1.64 -19.24
C HIS A 192 8.25 1.67 -17.82
N LEU A 193 7.95 0.64 -17.02
CA LEU A 193 8.48 0.50 -15.67
C LEU A 193 10.01 0.38 -15.70
N LEU A 194 10.56 -0.48 -16.56
CA LEU A 194 12.01 -0.64 -16.73
C LEU A 194 12.72 0.65 -17.20
N ALA A 195 12.01 1.53 -17.90
CA ALA A 195 12.53 2.83 -18.31
C ALA A 195 12.46 3.89 -17.17
N GLY A 196 12.11 3.49 -15.95
CA GLY A 196 11.99 4.37 -14.79
C GLY A 196 10.80 5.33 -14.86
N ARG A 197 9.76 5.01 -15.65
CA ARG A 197 8.53 5.81 -15.64
C ARG A 197 7.78 5.56 -14.35
N THR A 198 7.37 6.63 -13.68
CA THR A 198 6.60 6.57 -12.44
C THR A 198 5.30 7.36 -12.58
N THR A 199 4.34 7.07 -11.70
CA THR A 199 3.21 7.99 -11.46
C THR A 199 3.67 9.15 -10.57
N ASN A 200 2.76 10.06 -10.24
CA ASN A 200 3.04 11.13 -9.27
C ASN A 200 3.07 10.64 -7.81
N LYS A 201 2.74 9.38 -7.56
CA LYS A 201 2.73 8.74 -6.24
C LYS A 201 3.61 7.47 -6.28
N PRO A 202 4.75 7.45 -5.58
CA PRO A 202 5.63 6.28 -5.56
C PRO A 202 4.91 4.99 -5.18
N GLU A 203 3.96 5.06 -4.25
CA GLU A 203 3.19 3.92 -3.76
C GLU A 203 2.29 3.33 -4.86
N LEU A 204 1.69 4.19 -5.69
CA LEU A 204 0.90 3.75 -6.84
C LEU A 204 1.81 3.13 -7.91
N THR A 205 3.02 3.64 -8.10
CA THR A 205 3.98 3.05 -9.04
C THR A 205 4.38 1.64 -8.58
N ARG A 206 4.66 1.46 -7.29
CA ARG A 206 4.93 0.14 -6.71
C ARG A 206 3.73 -0.80 -6.86
N GLY A 207 2.52 -0.32 -6.57
CA GLY A 207 1.31 -1.12 -6.74
C GLY A 207 1.10 -1.60 -8.17
N ILE A 208 1.41 -0.77 -9.17
CA ILE A 208 1.39 -1.16 -10.59
C ILE A 208 2.44 -2.25 -10.88
N ALA A 209 3.67 -2.07 -10.39
CA ALA A 209 4.74 -3.07 -10.57
C ALA A 209 4.37 -4.42 -9.93
N LEU A 210 3.80 -4.39 -8.73
CA LEU A 210 3.30 -5.56 -8.01
C LEU A 210 2.21 -6.28 -8.81
N ALA A 211 1.21 -5.56 -9.31
CA ALA A 211 0.14 -6.14 -10.11
C ALA A 211 0.66 -6.82 -11.40
N VAL A 212 1.69 -6.24 -12.02
CA VAL A 212 2.35 -6.83 -13.20
C VAL A 212 3.11 -8.10 -12.83
N ALA A 213 3.88 -8.07 -11.74
CA ALA A 213 4.63 -9.23 -11.23
C ALA A 213 3.69 -10.40 -10.88
N ASP A 214 2.61 -10.12 -10.14
CA ASP A 214 1.58 -11.10 -9.80
C ASP A 214 0.91 -11.70 -11.05
N THR A 215 0.50 -10.85 -12.01
CA THR A 215 -0.11 -11.32 -13.27
C THR A 215 0.85 -12.17 -14.09
N LEU A 216 2.15 -11.87 -14.09
CA LEU A 216 3.16 -12.69 -14.76
C LEU A 216 3.33 -14.04 -14.07
N ARG A 217 3.41 -14.06 -12.74
CA ARG A 217 3.53 -15.31 -11.96
C ARG A 217 2.33 -16.23 -12.21
N ASN A 218 1.13 -15.64 -12.16
CA ASN A 218 -0.14 -16.30 -12.39
C ASN A 218 -0.59 -16.33 -13.86
N ALA A 219 0.34 -16.14 -14.80
CA ALA A 219 0.01 -15.97 -16.21
C ALA A 219 -0.71 -17.19 -16.82
N PRO A 220 -1.79 -16.98 -17.61
CA PRO A 220 -2.46 -18.06 -18.33
C PRO A 220 -1.53 -18.86 -19.24
N ALA A 221 -1.86 -20.14 -19.48
CA ALA A 221 -1.05 -21.04 -20.30
C ALA A 221 -0.72 -20.48 -21.68
N GLN A 222 -1.64 -19.75 -22.32
CA GLN A 222 -1.41 -19.13 -23.62
C GLN A 222 -0.35 -18.00 -23.57
N VAL A 223 -0.29 -17.26 -22.46
CA VAL A 223 0.75 -16.25 -22.23
C VAL A 223 2.09 -16.95 -22.00
N ARG A 224 2.13 -18.00 -21.17
CA ARG A 224 3.35 -18.79 -20.97
C ARG A 224 3.84 -19.41 -22.28
N GLU A 225 2.96 -19.97 -23.11
CA GLU A 225 3.30 -20.53 -24.42
C GLU A 225 3.90 -19.48 -25.37
N ARG A 226 3.38 -18.25 -25.35
CA ARG A 226 3.87 -17.14 -26.19
C ARG A 226 5.34 -16.78 -25.93
N PHE A 227 5.77 -16.89 -24.68
CA PHE A 227 7.11 -16.48 -24.21
C PHE A 227 8.07 -17.65 -23.96
N LEU A 228 7.57 -18.81 -23.55
CA LEU A 228 8.37 -19.99 -23.18
C LEU A 228 8.16 -21.22 -24.08
N GLY A 229 7.19 -21.18 -24.99
CA GLY A 229 6.89 -22.30 -25.88
C GLY A 229 8.03 -22.65 -26.84
N PRO A 230 8.02 -23.83 -27.46
CA PRO A 230 9.09 -24.28 -28.36
C PRO A 230 9.23 -23.41 -29.64
N ALA A 231 8.16 -22.70 -30.00
CA ALA A 231 8.14 -21.74 -31.10
C ALA A 231 8.28 -20.27 -30.63
N ALA A 232 8.56 -20.03 -29.35
CA ALA A 232 8.71 -18.69 -28.82
C ALA A 232 9.94 -18.01 -29.46
N PRO A 233 9.80 -16.76 -29.91
CA PRO A 233 10.94 -16.00 -30.40
C PRO A 233 11.91 -15.73 -29.24
N GLN A 234 13.21 -15.74 -29.53
CA GLN A 234 14.23 -15.30 -28.58
C GLN A 234 13.91 -13.87 -28.09
N PRO A 235 13.97 -13.60 -26.78
CA PRO A 235 13.65 -12.28 -26.23
C PRO A 235 14.68 -11.25 -26.71
N LYS A 236 14.24 -10.20 -27.40
CA LYS A 236 15.12 -9.18 -28.00
C LYS A 236 15.17 -7.90 -27.21
N THR A 237 14.10 -7.59 -26.50
CA THR A 237 13.96 -6.35 -25.72
C THR A 237 14.20 -6.61 -24.23
N PRO A 238 14.67 -5.61 -23.46
CA PRO A 238 14.75 -5.71 -22.01
C PRO A 238 13.45 -6.17 -21.35
N ALA A 239 12.30 -5.70 -21.86
CA ALA A 239 11.00 -6.10 -21.35
C ALA A 239 10.66 -7.56 -21.62
N GLU A 240 10.98 -8.09 -22.81
CA GLU A 240 10.79 -9.51 -23.10
C GLU A 240 11.70 -10.40 -22.25
N ARG A 241 12.96 -9.98 -22.03
CA ARG A 241 13.90 -10.71 -21.16
C ARG A 241 13.37 -10.76 -19.72
N PHE A 242 12.85 -9.64 -19.23
CA PHE A 242 12.28 -9.57 -17.90
C PHE A 242 11.07 -10.50 -17.77
N ILE A 243 10.12 -10.41 -18.70
CA ILE A 243 8.94 -11.28 -18.74
C ILE A 243 9.35 -12.77 -18.73
N VAL A 244 10.28 -13.16 -19.60
CA VAL A 244 10.77 -14.54 -19.67
C VAL A 244 11.39 -14.97 -18.33
N SER A 245 12.21 -14.12 -17.71
CA SER A 245 12.83 -14.45 -16.41
C SER A 245 11.80 -14.67 -15.30
N VAL A 246 10.76 -13.85 -15.19
CA VAL A 246 9.69 -14.03 -14.19
C VAL A 246 8.90 -15.30 -14.44
N LEU A 247 8.61 -15.63 -15.70
CA LEU A 247 7.85 -16.82 -16.06
C LEU A 247 8.64 -18.12 -15.82
N GLN A 248 9.97 -18.09 -15.97
CA GLN A 248 10.86 -19.23 -15.77
C GLN A 248 11.27 -19.44 -14.32
N ALA A 249 11.23 -18.39 -13.50
CA ALA A 249 11.64 -18.43 -12.11
C ALA A 249 10.92 -19.55 -11.33
N GLU A 250 11.72 -20.30 -10.56
CA GLU A 250 11.29 -21.43 -9.72
C GLU A 250 11.55 -21.09 -8.26
N GLY A 251 10.58 -21.29 -7.38
CA GLY A 251 10.73 -20.94 -5.96
C GLY A 251 9.41 -20.54 -5.32
N ASP A 252 9.49 -19.86 -4.19
CA ASP A 252 8.34 -19.33 -3.46
C ASP A 252 7.68 -18.19 -4.23
N GLU A 253 6.38 -18.29 -4.51
CA GLU A 253 5.66 -17.37 -5.40
C GLU A 253 5.70 -15.92 -4.91
N ASP A 254 5.60 -15.70 -3.60
CA ASP A 254 5.60 -14.36 -3.01
C ASP A 254 6.99 -13.74 -3.11
N GLU A 255 8.05 -14.53 -2.89
CA GLU A 255 9.44 -14.08 -3.10
C GLU A 255 9.70 -13.71 -4.57
N ILE A 256 9.18 -14.49 -5.54
CA ILE A 256 9.31 -14.17 -6.97
C ILE A 256 8.61 -12.86 -7.31
N VAL A 257 7.39 -12.67 -6.78
CA VAL A 257 6.57 -11.49 -7.05
C VAL A 257 7.22 -10.24 -6.46
N GLU A 258 7.73 -10.31 -5.24
CA GLU A 258 8.45 -9.20 -4.60
C GLU A 258 9.76 -8.88 -5.33
N ALA A 259 10.57 -9.88 -5.66
CA ALA A 259 11.80 -9.68 -6.44
C ALA A 259 11.53 -9.09 -7.84
N ALA A 260 10.45 -9.53 -8.50
CA ALA A 260 10.02 -8.98 -9.79
C ALA A 260 9.53 -7.53 -9.65
N THR A 261 8.83 -7.22 -8.57
CA THR A 261 8.38 -5.86 -8.27
C THR A 261 9.57 -4.92 -8.13
N ASP A 262 10.55 -5.31 -7.31
CA ASP A 262 11.74 -4.51 -7.06
C ASP A 262 12.61 -4.40 -8.32
N GLY A 263 12.80 -5.48 -9.07
CA GLY A 263 13.52 -5.48 -10.34
C GLY A 263 12.88 -4.57 -11.40
N LEU A 264 11.54 -4.55 -11.50
CA LEU A 264 10.82 -3.60 -12.37
C LEU A 264 11.10 -2.15 -12.00
N LEU A 265 11.14 -1.85 -10.70
CA LEU A 265 11.35 -0.49 -10.20
C LEU A 265 12.82 -0.06 -10.28
N ALA A 266 13.76 -1.01 -10.15
CA ALA A 266 15.19 -0.79 -10.33
C ALA A 266 15.61 -0.68 -11.80
N GLY A 267 14.74 -1.08 -12.75
CA GLY A 267 15.04 -1.07 -14.17
C GLY A 267 15.84 -2.29 -14.64
N GLU A 268 15.78 -3.38 -13.89
CA GLU A 268 16.51 -4.62 -14.16
C GLU A 268 15.81 -5.43 -15.25
N SER A 269 16.53 -5.79 -16.30
CA SER A 269 15.93 -6.46 -17.45
C SER A 269 15.74 -7.96 -17.28
N GLU A 270 16.22 -8.55 -16.20
CA GLU A 270 16.16 -9.98 -15.88
C GLU A 270 16.08 -10.09 -14.34
N LEU A 271 15.29 -11.03 -13.83
CA LEU A 271 15.32 -11.35 -12.41
C LEU A 271 16.69 -11.90 -12.05
N GLY A 272 17.41 -11.19 -11.17
CA GLY A 272 18.60 -11.70 -10.52
C GLY A 272 18.23 -12.79 -9.51
N TRP A 273 18.02 -14.02 -9.97
CA TRP A 273 18.24 -15.18 -9.12
C TRP A 273 19.74 -15.39 -9.14
N GLU A 274 20.41 -15.13 -8.03
CA GLU A 274 21.82 -15.45 -7.90
C GLU A 274 21.98 -16.97 -8.10
N ASP A 275 22.30 -17.39 -9.33
CA ASP A 275 23.08 -18.59 -9.54
C ASP A 275 24.35 -18.39 -8.69
N GLU A 276 24.58 -19.31 -7.74
CA GLU A 276 25.72 -19.38 -6.80
C GLU A 276 27.12 -19.36 -7.46
N ALA A 277 27.23 -19.06 -8.76
CA ALA A 277 28.46 -19.11 -9.51
C ALA A 277 28.50 -18.05 -10.62
N THR A 278 28.52 -16.76 -10.25
CA THR A 278 29.48 -15.75 -10.77
C THR A 278 29.13 -14.38 -10.21
N SER A 279 29.50 -14.18 -8.95
CA SER A 279 29.53 -12.88 -8.30
C SER A 279 30.60 -11.99 -8.96
N GLU A 280 30.16 -11.01 -9.72
CA GLU A 280 30.84 -9.71 -9.85
C GLU A 280 29.85 -8.59 -9.53
N THR A 281 29.53 -8.50 -8.24
CA THR A 281 29.30 -7.29 -7.43
C THR A 281 28.53 -6.11 -8.04
N VAL A 282 27.23 -6.03 -7.73
CA VAL A 282 26.68 -4.84 -7.08
C VAL A 282 26.23 -5.29 -5.69
N GLU A 283 26.99 -4.90 -4.66
CA GLU A 283 26.72 -5.26 -3.26
C GLU A 283 25.29 -4.86 -2.86
N SER A 284 24.43 -5.85 -2.67
CA SER A 284 23.39 -5.77 -1.65
C SER A 284 24.12 -5.66 -0.30
N ILE A 285 24.09 -4.48 0.30
CA ILE A 285 24.69 -4.26 1.63
C ILE A 285 23.71 -4.85 2.67
N GLU A 286 23.54 -6.17 2.69
CA GLU A 286 23.03 -6.83 3.88
C GLU A 286 24.15 -6.81 4.92
N PRO A 287 23.95 -6.16 6.09
CA PRO A 287 24.97 -6.14 7.12
C PRO A 287 25.21 -7.57 7.59
N ALA A 288 26.45 -8.03 7.50
CA ALA A 288 26.83 -9.35 7.96
C ALA A 288 26.44 -9.52 9.43
N ILE A 289 25.71 -10.59 9.74
CA ILE A 289 25.36 -10.95 11.11
C ILE A 289 26.62 -11.49 11.78
N ASP A 290 27.15 -10.73 12.73
CA ASP A 290 28.26 -11.16 13.59
C ASP A 290 27.81 -11.09 15.04
N LEU A 291 27.46 -12.25 15.59
CA LEU A 291 26.97 -12.35 16.95
C LEU A 291 28.08 -12.05 17.96
N ILE A 292 27.81 -11.13 18.89
CA ILE A 292 28.63 -10.97 20.09
C ILE A 292 28.67 -12.29 20.88
N ALA A 293 29.82 -12.58 21.51
CA ALA A 293 30.07 -13.87 22.15
C ALA A 293 28.99 -14.30 23.16
N SER A 294 28.46 -13.35 23.94
CA SER A 294 27.41 -13.61 24.92
C SER A 294 26.06 -13.98 24.30
N LEU A 295 25.71 -13.39 23.15
CA LEU A 295 24.49 -13.75 22.41
C LEU A 295 24.67 -15.09 21.70
N ARG A 296 25.85 -15.31 21.09
CA ARG A 296 26.20 -16.58 20.46
C ARG A 296 26.06 -17.77 21.42
N ALA A 297 26.54 -17.60 22.66
CA ALA A 297 26.48 -18.61 23.70
C ALA A 297 25.06 -19.06 24.11
N VAL A 298 24.03 -18.29 23.78
CA VAL A 298 22.62 -18.67 24.04
C VAL A 298 21.87 -19.04 22.76
N VAL A 299 22.27 -18.49 21.61
CA VAL A 299 21.66 -18.73 20.30
C VAL A 299 22.05 -20.10 19.74
N GLU A 300 23.32 -20.47 19.81
CA GLU A 300 23.80 -21.74 19.23
C GLU A 300 23.23 -22.97 19.97
N PRO A 301 23.24 -23.05 21.32
CA PRO A 301 22.70 -24.22 22.01
C PRO A 301 21.17 -24.33 21.90
N ALA A 302 20.47 -23.20 21.73
CA ALA A 302 19.03 -23.18 21.51
C ALA A 302 18.66 -23.38 20.03
N GLU A 303 19.66 -23.46 19.13
CA GLU A 303 19.48 -23.62 17.69
C GLU A 303 18.48 -22.61 17.11
N LEU A 304 18.63 -21.33 17.46
CA LEU A 304 17.77 -20.25 16.97
C LEU A 304 18.17 -19.81 15.56
N ASN A 305 17.18 -19.50 14.72
CA ASN A 305 17.44 -18.96 13.39
C ASN A 305 17.98 -17.51 13.45
N LEU A 306 19.24 -17.34 13.04
CA LEU A 306 19.97 -16.06 13.09
C LEU A 306 19.29 -14.92 12.34
N LYS A 307 18.68 -15.22 11.18
CA LYS A 307 18.01 -14.22 10.34
C LYS A 307 16.70 -13.75 10.96
N LYS A 308 16.04 -14.59 11.77
CA LYS A 308 14.73 -14.31 12.40
C LYS A 308 14.80 -13.85 13.85
N LEU A 309 16.01 -13.65 14.41
CA LEU A 309 16.18 -13.21 15.80
C LEU A 309 15.49 -11.87 16.06
N GLY A 310 14.61 -11.84 17.07
CA GLY A 310 13.94 -10.68 17.64
C GLY A 310 13.70 -10.85 19.15
N VAL A 311 12.82 -10.03 19.72
CA VAL A 311 12.47 -10.07 21.16
C VAL A 311 11.06 -10.61 21.34
N ALA A 312 10.89 -11.62 22.18
CA ALA A 312 9.57 -12.18 22.49
C ALA A 312 8.93 -11.55 23.74
N PHE A 313 7.60 -11.57 23.78
CA PHE A 313 6.82 -11.22 24.97
C PHE A 313 6.57 -12.45 25.85
N LEU A 314 6.68 -12.25 27.16
CA LEU A 314 6.12 -13.18 28.15
C LEU A 314 4.83 -12.57 28.68
N THR A 315 3.71 -13.25 28.46
CA THR A 315 2.40 -12.87 29.01
C THR A 315 2.16 -13.60 30.33
N ASP A 316 1.51 -12.92 31.28
CA ASP A 316 1.17 -13.46 32.60
C ASP A 316 0.00 -14.48 32.59
N GLY A 317 -0.38 -14.97 31.40
CA GLY A 317 -1.56 -15.82 31.19
C GLY A 317 -2.90 -15.06 31.19
N GLN A 318 -2.91 -13.75 31.49
CA GLN A 318 -4.08 -12.87 31.38
C GLN A 318 -3.96 -11.86 30.23
N GLY A 319 -2.88 -11.95 29.44
CA GLY A 319 -2.65 -11.11 28.27
C GLY A 319 -1.85 -9.84 28.56
N HIS A 320 -1.36 -9.62 29.79
CA HIS A 320 -0.47 -8.49 30.08
C HIS A 320 0.98 -8.89 29.84
N ILE A 321 1.71 -8.05 29.08
CA ILE A 321 3.15 -8.21 28.91
C ILE A 321 3.85 -7.89 30.23
N ARG A 322 4.77 -8.78 30.63
CA ARG A 322 5.62 -8.55 31.81
C ARG A 322 7.10 -8.67 31.45
N ILE A 323 7.82 -7.56 31.58
CA ILE A 323 9.28 -7.54 31.60
C ILE A 323 9.70 -7.49 33.06
N GLU A 324 10.08 -8.64 33.63
CA GLU A 324 10.48 -8.74 35.04
C GLU A 324 11.85 -8.12 35.30
N ASP A 325 12.79 -8.36 34.37
CA ASP A 325 14.11 -7.74 34.38
C ASP A 325 14.52 -7.41 32.94
N ARG A 326 14.73 -6.12 32.65
CA ARG A 326 15.15 -5.67 31.32
C ARG A 326 16.48 -6.27 30.88
N HIS A 327 17.35 -6.61 31.84
CA HIS A 327 18.70 -7.16 31.61
C HIS A 327 18.68 -8.66 31.29
N VAL A 328 17.51 -9.29 31.25
CA VAL A 328 17.34 -10.68 30.78
C VAL A 328 16.48 -10.66 29.53
N VAL A 329 17.13 -10.60 28.37
CA VAL A 329 16.48 -10.49 27.06
C VAL A 329 15.92 -11.84 26.63
N SER A 330 14.63 -11.88 26.31
CA SER A 330 13.96 -13.07 25.77
C SER A 330 14.11 -13.10 24.24
N VAL A 331 15.22 -13.68 23.77
CA VAL A 331 15.56 -13.74 22.33
C VAL A 331 14.82 -14.89 21.66
N SER A 332 14.10 -14.62 20.57
CA SER A 332 13.31 -15.62 19.83
C SER A 332 13.52 -15.52 18.34
N ASP A 333 13.32 -16.63 17.64
CA ASP A 333 13.20 -16.70 16.18
C ASP A 333 11.75 -16.89 15.69
N GLY A 334 10.77 -16.76 16.59
CA GLY A 334 9.35 -17.00 16.37
C GLY A 334 8.89 -18.43 16.71
N GLN A 335 9.81 -19.39 16.86
CA GLN A 335 9.48 -20.77 17.24
C GLN A 335 10.10 -21.17 18.58
N LYS A 336 11.36 -20.78 18.77
CA LYS A 336 12.18 -21.12 19.92
C LYS A 336 12.55 -19.85 20.68
N LEU A 337 12.92 -20.02 21.94
CA LEU A 337 13.27 -18.93 22.85
C LEU A 337 14.52 -19.26 23.65
N ALA A 338 15.41 -18.28 23.80
CA ALA A 338 16.54 -18.32 24.73
C ALA A 338 16.57 -17.07 25.62
N ARG A 339 17.08 -17.20 26.85
CA ARG A 339 17.26 -16.08 27.78
C ARG A 339 18.70 -15.60 27.70
N TRP A 340 18.89 -14.34 27.34
CA TRP A 340 20.19 -13.71 27.17
C TRP A 340 20.42 -12.63 28.25
N PRO A 341 21.35 -12.84 29.21
CA PRO A 341 21.73 -11.81 30.17
C PRO A 341 22.56 -10.70 29.50
N VAL A 342 22.16 -9.44 29.71
CA VAL A 342 22.83 -8.24 29.17
C VAL A 342 22.94 -7.19 30.28
N ALA A 343 24.16 -6.87 30.70
CA ALA A 343 24.38 -5.94 31.81
C ALA A 343 24.11 -4.47 31.43
N SER A 344 24.55 -4.04 30.25
CA SER A 344 24.33 -2.70 29.69
C SER A 344 24.36 -2.73 28.16
N LEU A 345 23.73 -1.75 27.50
CA LEU A 345 23.93 -1.56 26.05
C LEU A 345 25.33 -1.01 25.75
N GLU A 346 25.91 -0.26 26.70
CA GLU A 346 27.28 0.26 26.59
C GLU A 346 28.33 -0.84 26.35
N GLU A 347 28.17 -1.99 26.97
CA GLU A 347 29.11 -3.11 26.78
C GLU A 347 28.96 -3.81 25.41
N LEU A 348 27.91 -3.52 24.65
CA LEU A 348 27.63 -4.17 23.37
C LEU A 348 28.14 -3.41 22.14
N TRP A 349 28.65 -2.17 22.31
CA TRP A 349 29.21 -1.42 21.17
C TRP A 349 30.44 -2.13 20.61
N ARG A 350 30.51 -2.25 19.29
CA ARG A 350 31.61 -2.89 18.59
C ARG A 350 31.97 -2.11 17.33
N GLY A 351 33.26 -1.91 17.10
CA GLY A 351 33.76 -1.10 15.99
C GLY A 351 33.78 0.41 16.28
N ASP A 352 34.33 1.17 15.35
CA ASP A 352 34.65 2.60 15.48
C ASP A 352 34.19 3.43 14.27
N ARG A 353 33.30 2.85 13.43
CA ARG A 353 32.81 3.49 12.21
C ARG A 353 32.03 4.77 12.54
N VAL A 354 32.16 5.76 11.68
CA VAL A 354 31.39 7.01 11.78
C VAL A 354 30.19 6.90 10.82
N PRO A 355 28.97 7.22 11.27
CA PRO A 355 27.78 7.16 10.44
C PRO A 355 27.85 8.12 9.25
N THR A 356 27.12 7.79 8.19
CA THR A 356 27.05 8.59 6.95
C THR A 356 26.53 10.01 7.21
N ALA A 357 26.92 10.95 6.35
CA ALA A 357 26.58 12.36 6.53
C ALA A 357 25.08 12.68 6.32
N ASP A 358 24.41 11.94 5.44
CA ASP A 358 22.96 12.10 5.22
C ASP A 358 22.16 11.06 6.02
N MET A 359 21.84 11.43 7.26
CA MET A 359 20.90 10.70 8.09
C MET A 359 19.49 11.31 8.04
N ASN A 360 19.18 12.21 7.09
CA ASN A 360 17.84 12.81 7.00
C ASN A 360 16.84 11.88 6.29
N HIS A 361 17.35 10.99 5.43
CA HIS A 361 16.63 9.89 4.79
C HIS A 361 17.08 8.55 5.40
N TYR A 362 16.40 7.44 5.06
CA TYR A 362 16.82 6.10 5.49
C TYR A 362 18.05 5.72 4.67
N PRO A 363 19.26 5.74 5.25
CA PRO A 363 20.46 5.45 4.48
C PRO A 363 20.44 3.96 4.13
N PRO A 364 20.78 3.56 2.89
CA PRO A 364 20.74 2.15 2.49
C PRO A 364 21.45 1.22 3.48
N GLU A 365 22.61 1.65 3.99
CA GLU A 365 23.41 0.91 4.97
C GLU A 365 22.73 0.65 6.32
N TYR A 366 21.87 1.56 6.78
CA TYR A 366 21.18 1.42 8.07
C TYR A 366 19.70 1.02 7.92
N CYS A 367 19.24 0.83 6.68
CA CYS A 367 17.84 0.55 6.38
C CYS A 367 17.33 -0.70 7.12
N LEU A 368 18.09 -1.81 7.07
CA LEU A 368 17.74 -3.05 7.75
C LEU A 368 17.77 -2.93 9.28
N HIS A 369 18.65 -2.09 9.83
CA HIS A 369 18.72 -1.82 11.27
C HIS A 369 17.49 -1.02 11.74
N LEU A 370 17.06 -0.04 10.95
CA LEU A 370 15.86 0.76 11.21
C LEU A 370 14.59 -0.11 11.12
N PHE A 371 14.46 -0.90 10.06
CA PHE A 371 13.32 -1.81 9.86
C PHE A 371 13.23 -2.88 10.95
N PHE A 372 14.37 -3.40 11.42
CA PHE A 372 14.39 -4.32 12.55
C PHE A 372 13.72 -3.72 13.79
N ILE A 373 14.05 -2.47 14.14
CA ILE A 373 13.47 -1.80 15.31
C ILE A 373 11.98 -1.52 15.08
N GLU A 374 11.62 -0.98 13.91
CA GLU A 374 10.25 -0.58 13.59
C GLU A 374 9.26 -1.75 13.54
N LYS A 375 9.67 -2.91 13.03
CA LYS A 375 8.85 -4.12 13.08
C LYS A 375 8.58 -4.56 14.53
N GLN A 376 9.57 -4.51 15.41
CA GLN A 376 9.39 -4.84 16.84
C GLN A 376 8.48 -3.84 17.55
N VAL A 377 8.48 -2.56 17.13
CA VAL A 377 7.55 -1.54 17.65
C VAL A 377 6.11 -1.89 17.29
N LEU A 378 5.85 -2.36 16.07
CA LEU A 378 4.52 -2.84 15.67
C LEU A 378 4.10 -4.04 16.52
N THR A 379 5.00 -5.01 16.73
CA THR A 379 4.72 -6.17 17.59
C THR A 379 4.36 -5.74 19.02
N LEU A 380 5.02 -4.72 19.58
CA LEU A 380 4.64 -4.16 20.88
C LEU A 380 3.26 -3.48 20.82
N CYS A 381 3.01 -2.66 19.81
CA CYS A 381 1.75 -1.94 19.64
C CYS A 381 0.55 -2.88 19.47
N ASP A 382 0.73 -4.05 18.86
CA ASP A 382 -0.33 -5.04 18.74
C ASP A 382 -0.78 -5.62 20.07
N VAL A 383 0.09 -5.59 21.09
CA VAL A 383 -0.23 -6.16 22.41
C VAL A 383 -0.64 -5.08 23.42
N VAL A 384 -0.01 -3.91 23.42
CA VAL A 384 -0.30 -2.84 24.41
C VAL A 384 -1.18 -1.71 23.88
N GLY A 385 -1.55 -1.78 22.60
CA GLY A 385 -2.16 -0.69 21.86
C GLY A 385 -1.11 0.25 21.28
N ASP A 386 -1.52 0.98 20.23
CA ASP A 386 -0.62 1.88 19.50
C ASP A 386 -0.06 2.98 20.41
N LEU A 387 1.27 3.01 20.51
CA LEU A 387 2.03 4.05 21.21
C LEU A 387 1.87 5.39 20.51
N SER A 388 1.83 6.47 21.29
CA SER A 388 1.81 7.82 20.71
C SER A 388 3.18 8.21 20.15
N ASP A 389 3.16 9.12 19.17
CA ASP A 389 4.35 9.69 18.55
C ASP A 389 5.23 10.38 19.61
N GLN A 390 4.65 10.98 20.66
CA GLN A 390 5.43 11.59 21.75
C GLN A 390 6.12 10.55 22.63
N GLU A 391 5.45 9.43 22.94
CA GLU A 391 6.04 8.34 23.73
C GLU A 391 7.21 7.72 22.98
N LEU A 392 7.03 7.38 21.69
CA LEU A 392 8.09 6.81 20.85
C LEU A 392 9.28 7.76 20.69
N GLU A 393 9.03 9.04 20.38
CA GLU A 393 10.10 10.04 20.29
C GLU A 393 10.87 10.17 21.62
N GLY A 394 10.15 10.13 22.75
CA GLY A 394 10.73 10.17 24.09
C GLY A 394 11.62 8.98 24.39
N VAL A 395 11.16 7.76 24.04
CA VAL A 395 11.94 6.53 24.23
C VAL A 395 13.17 6.52 23.33
N TYR A 396 13.04 6.75 22.02
CA TYR A 396 14.19 6.79 21.11
C TYR A 396 15.20 7.87 21.48
N GLY A 397 14.72 9.06 21.84
CA GLY A 397 15.57 10.16 22.28
C GLY A 397 16.28 9.89 23.61
N THR A 398 15.73 9.02 24.45
CA THR A 398 16.37 8.58 25.70
C THR A 398 17.40 7.51 25.42
N LEU A 399 17.04 6.46 24.68
CA LEU A 399 17.96 5.38 24.29
C LEU A 399 19.19 5.92 23.57
N ARG A 400 19.01 6.89 22.67
CA ARG A 400 20.12 7.59 22.01
C ARG A 400 21.09 8.27 22.98
N ARG A 401 20.59 8.96 24.01
CA ARG A 401 21.40 9.87 24.84
C ARG A 401 21.93 9.22 26.11
N ARG A 402 21.16 8.29 26.68
CA ARG A 402 21.40 7.62 27.96
C ARG A 402 20.78 6.22 27.90
N PRO A 403 21.35 5.31 27.09
CA PRO A 403 20.77 3.99 26.82
C PRO A 403 20.49 3.20 28.11
N ASP A 404 21.38 3.27 29.11
CA ASP A 404 21.26 2.50 30.35
C ASP A 404 20.65 3.29 31.52
N CYS A 405 19.88 4.35 31.24
CA CYS A 405 19.20 5.10 32.29
C CYS A 405 18.15 4.27 33.05
N ARG A 406 17.56 4.83 34.10
CA ARG A 406 16.41 4.18 34.79
C ARG A 406 15.25 3.97 33.80
N SER A 407 14.52 2.87 33.97
CA SER A 407 13.35 2.54 33.16
C SER A 407 12.35 3.70 33.10
N LEU A 408 11.82 3.98 31.90
CA LEU A 408 10.72 4.91 31.68
C LEU A 408 9.36 4.20 31.56
N GLY A 409 9.33 2.88 31.78
CA GLY A 409 8.14 2.04 31.61
C GLY A 409 8.34 0.96 30.55
N LEU A 410 7.26 0.21 30.28
CA LEU A 410 7.30 -1.01 29.49
C LEU A 410 7.87 -0.81 28.08
N ALA A 411 7.42 0.21 27.35
CA ALA A 411 7.88 0.48 25.99
C ALA A 411 9.38 0.80 25.92
N HIS A 412 9.89 1.51 26.94
CA HIS A 412 11.32 1.78 27.06
C HIS A 412 12.11 0.49 27.30
N ASP A 413 11.70 -0.32 28.26
CA ASP A 413 12.44 -1.55 28.59
C ASP A 413 12.37 -2.57 27.46
N PHE A 414 11.25 -2.66 26.74
CA PHE A 414 11.15 -3.48 25.53
C PHE A 414 12.10 -2.98 24.43
N LEU A 415 12.06 -1.69 24.10
CA LEU A 415 12.93 -1.14 23.05
C LEU A 415 14.41 -1.15 23.43
N TRP A 416 14.72 -1.14 24.73
CA TRP A 416 16.06 -1.41 25.25
C TRP A 416 16.50 -2.84 24.92
N GLN A 417 15.63 -3.85 25.12
CA GLN A 417 15.92 -5.24 24.75
C GLN A 417 16.07 -5.42 23.23
N VAL A 418 15.25 -4.71 22.43
CA VAL A 418 15.38 -4.67 20.96
C VAL A 418 16.73 -4.08 20.57
N ALA A 419 17.15 -2.98 21.20
CA ALA A 419 18.46 -2.39 21.00
C ALA A 419 19.60 -3.37 21.35
N ALA A 420 19.46 -4.15 22.44
CA ALA A 420 20.43 -5.17 22.82
C ALA A 420 20.57 -6.25 21.72
N VAL A 421 19.44 -6.74 21.18
CA VAL A 421 19.47 -7.73 20.09
C VAL A 421 20.09 -7.14 18.81
N LEU A 422 19.81 -5.87 18.49
CA LEU A 422 20.44 -5.19 17.35
C LEU A 422 21.98 -5.15 17.49
N LEU A 423 22.47 -4.64 18.62
CA LEU A 423 23.92 -4.55 18.91
C LEU A 423 24.57 -5.94 19.07
N GLY A 424 23.80 -6.91 19.53
CA GLY A 424 24.22 -8.30 19.61
C GLY A 424 24.39 -8.95 18.24
N LYS A 425 23.52 -8.62 17.27
CA LYS A 425 23.54 -9.16 15.89
C LYS A 425 24.56 -8.49 14.98
N TYR A 426 24.79 -7.19 15.16
CA TYR A 426 25.57 -6.38 14.23
C TYR A 426 26.73 -5.66 14.94
N VAL A 427 27.83 -5.49 14.22
CA VAL A 427 28.98 -4.69 14.68
C VAL A 427 28.64 -3.21 14.47
N LEU A 428 28.19 -2.55 15.53
CA LEU A 428 27.81 -1.13 15.50
C LEU A 428 28.59 -0.36 16.57
N SER A 429 29.21 0.73 16.14
CA SER A 429 29.83 1.69 17.05
C SER A 429 28.76 2.48 17.82
N GLN A 430 29.18 3.17 18.89
CA GLN A 430 28.32 4.10 19.61
C GLN A 430 27.78 5.21 18.68
N ALA A 431 28.61 5.75 17.78
CA ALA A 431 28.21 6.85 16.91
C ALA A 431 27.11 6.43 15.92
N GLU A 432 27.19 5.20 15.39
CA GLU A 432 26.18 4.63 14.49
C GLU A 432 24.87 4.37 15.24
N PHE A 433 24.94 3.78 16.43
CA PHE A 433 23.78 3.57 17.28
C PHE A 433 23.06 4.90 17.56
N GLU A 434 23.80 5.94 17.94
CA GLU A 434 23.25 7.27 18.19
C GLU A 434 22.60 7.88 16.93
N ALA A 435 23.16 7.62 15.76
CA ALA A 435 22.62 8.08 14.48
C ALA A 435 21.32 7.37 14.11
N ILE A 436 21.26 6.03 14.26
CA ILE A 436 20.07 5.20 14.01
C ILE A 436 18.91 5.65 14.91
N PHE A 437 19.11 5.68 16.23
CA PHE A 437 18.07 6.13 17.16
C PHE A 437 17.76 7.63 17.03
N GLY A 438 18.73 8.42 16.57
CA GLY A 438 18.52 9.81 16.19
C GLY A 438 17.58 9.95 14.99
N GLN A 439 17.70 9.07 14.00
CA GLN A 439 16.83 9.06 12.83
C GLN A 439 15.43 8.57 13.17
N LEU A 440 15.28 7.51 13.97
CA LEU A 440 13.97 7.05 14.45
C LEU A 440 13.22 8.17 15.19
N ALA A 441 13.89 8.87 16.12
CA ALA A 441 13.29 9.99 16.82
C ALA A 441 12.88 11.14 15.89
N ARG A 442 13.65 11.42 14.83
CA ARG A 442 13.29 12.42 13.81
C ARG A 442 12.10 11.98 12.96
N SER A 443 12.07 10.71 12.56
CA SER A 443 10.98 10.10 11.81
C SER A 443 9.68 10.20 12.60
N THR A 444 9.69 9.78 13.88
CA THR A 444 8.52 9.93 14.75
C THR A 444 8.07 11.39 14.90
N ARG A 445 9.02 12.33 15.04
CA ARG A 445 8.71 13.76 15.13
C ARG A 445 8.06 14.32 13.85
N HIS A 446 8.48 13.85 12.67
CA HIS A 446 7.90 14.27 11.39
C HIS A 446 6.40 13.95 11.33
N TRP A 447 6.00 12.78 11.83
CA TRP A 447 4.60 12.34 11.85
C TRP A 447 3.78 12.92 13.01
N ARG A 448 4.44 13.44 14.06
CA ARG A 448 3.79 13.99 15.26
C ARG A 448 3.02 15.27 14.95
N GLN A 449 1.70 15.20 15.05
CA GLN A 449 0.82 16.38 14.94
C GLN A 449 0.43 16.95 16.30
N ARG A 450 0.30 16.10 17.33
CA ARG A 450 -0.07 16.46 18.71
C ARG A 450 0.56 15.46 19.69
N PRO A 451 0.67 15.76 21.00
CA PRO A 451 1.18 14.83 22.02
C PRO A 451 0.64 13.38 21.93
N ILE A 452 -0.65 13.22 21.65
CA ILE A 452 -1.34 11.92 21.61
C ILE A 452 -1.53 11.35 20.19
N SER A 453 -0.92 11.95 19.16
CA SER A 453 -1.04 11.40 17.79
C SER A 453 -0.32 10.06 17.68
N ARG A 454 -0.78 9.20 16.78
CA ARG A 454 -0.24 7.84 16.53
C ARG A 454 0.11 7.65 15.06
N ASN A 455 0.46 8.76 14.40
CA ASN A 455 0.59 8.80 12.95
C ASN A 455 1.82 8.02 12.49
N TYR A 456 2.88 7.99 13.32
CA TYR A 456 4.07 7.22 13.01
C TYR A 456 3.76 5.73 12.99
N VAL A 457 3.06 5.20 14.01
CA VAL A 457 2.62 3.79 14.03
C VAL A 457 1.69 3.48 12.85
N ALA A 458 0.76 4.37 12.51
CA ALA A 458 -0.11 4.21 11.33
C ALA A 458 0.70 4.17 10.01
N TYR A 459 1.74 5.00 9.90
CA TYR A 459 2.68 4.96 8.78
C TYR A 459 3.45 3.64 8.72
N LEU A 460 3.95 3.14 9.86
CA LEU A 460 4.66 1.86 9.92
C LEU A 460 3.75 0.70 9.48
N ARG A 461 2.49 0.65 9.95
CA ARG A 461 1.51 -0.37 9.52
C ARG A 461 1.24 -0.32 8.01
N ASN A 462 1.13 0.88 7.45
CA ASN A 462 0.97 1.04 6.00
C ASN A 462 2.24 0.66 5.22
N THR A 463 3.41 0.74 5.85
CA THR A 463 4.71 0.46 5.22
C THR A 463 5.04 -1.04 5.25
N PHE A 464 4.72 -1.75 6.34
CA PHE A 464 5.05 -3.16 6.51
C PHE A 464 3.88 -4.13 6.26
N GLY A 465 2.67 -3.61 6.00
CA GLY A 465 1.45 -4.43 5.96
C GLY A 465 0.89 -4.66 7.37
N ASP A 466 -0.42 -4.72 7.51
CA ASP A 466 -1.08 -5.09 8.76
C ASP A 466 -1.18 -6.64 8.75
N ASP A 467 -0.29 -7.33 9.46
CA ASP A 467 -0.29 -8.81 9.64
C ASP A 467 -1.48 -9.30 10.52
N ARG A 468 -2.61 -8.59 10.49
CA ARG A 468 -3.81 -8.91 11.24
C ARG A 468 -4.74 -9.79 10.41
N GLU A 469 -4.49 -11.09 10.44
CA GLU A 469 -5.53 -12.10 10.17
C GLU A 469 -6.58 -12.15 11.30
#